data_AF-A0A8I6AGH9-F1
#
_entry.id   AF-A0A8I6AGH9-F1
#
_cell.length_a   1.000
_cell.length_b   1.000
_cell.length_c   1.000
_cell.angle_alpha   90.00
_cell.angle_beta   90.00
_cell.angle_gamma   90.00
#
_symmetry.space_group_name_H-M   'P 1'
#
loop_
_entity.id
_entity.type
_entity.pdbx_description
1 polymer ?
#
loop_
_entity_poly.entity_id
_entity_poly.type
_entity_poly.pdbx_seq_one_letter_code
_entity_poly.pdbx_strand_id
1 'polypeptide(L)'
;MSRVSRSSSEAEDIWEAEDDMTEGDLGYGLRRKPGGIYEVPCSTTSKKRSDGKNPSPPPFPRKGEERSETVFQYSRSKGVQDTCARGCRASGYRRQSSADSNSELSDEQLRRCLREALEEVEILKTELEASQRQLEGKEEALKILQSMEINALQWEMEFDQDRFKNIEESWIQKYDRLNCDNAVLRETLKLRTEEVKMLKSENAVLNQRYLEALAMLDIKQQKVAQENTAEESGFTEVSGLELAVLGACLCQGPGGSPCSCAKMAASTRKLVLQLRHELETLQKSKEEAHITADAFRIAFEQQLTRKNDQALRLARGDVCRRAATWVNGQRMAEDVE
;
A
#
# COMPACT_ATOMS: atom_id res chain seq x y z
N MET A 1 -29.30 42.77 -52.59
CA MET A 1 -29.60 41.61 -51.74
C MET A 1 -28.69 41.69 -50.51
N SER A 2 -29.24 41.32 -49.35
CA SER A 2 -28.93 41.70 -47.96
C SER A 2 -27.52 42.13 -47.53
N ARG A 3 -27.50 43.28 -46.84
CA ARG A 3 -26.56 43.61 -45.74
C ARG A 3 -26.92 42.77 -44.52
N VAL A 4 -25.95 42.13 -43.87
CA VAL A 4 -26.02 41.78 -42.44
C VAL A 4 -24.65 42.02 -41.79
N SER A 5 -24.75 42.50 -40.57
CA SER A 5 -23.80 43.27 -39.78
C SER A 5 -22.75 42.44 -39.03
N ARG A 6 -21.71 43.16 -38.59
CA ARG A 6 -20.64 42.78 -37.67
C ARG A 6 -21.15 42.49 -36.23
N SER A 7 -20.47 41.52 -35.62
CA SER A 7 -20.00 41.45 -34.21
C SER A 7 -20.98 41.27 -33.05
N SER A 8 -20.79 40.19 -32.27
CA SER A 8 -20.44 40.31 -30.85
C SER A 8 -19.59 39.11 -30.41
N SER A 9 -18.39 39.42 -29.96
CA SER A 9 -17.44 38.58 -29.25
C SER A 9 -17.70 38.75 -27.75
N GLU A 10 -17.83 37.67 -27.00
CA GLU A 10 -17.61 37.68 -25.56
C GLU A 10 -16.49 36.69 -25.25
N ALA A 11 -15.42 37.26 -24.70
CA ALA A 11 -14.28 36.59 -24.13
C ALA A 11 -14.21 37.04 -22.65
N GLU A 12 -13.74 36.11 -21.82
CA GLU A 12 -13.14 36.28 -20.49
C GLU A 12 -14.05 36.51 -19.27
N ASP A 13 -14.04 35.53 -18.36
CA ASP A 13 -13.40 35.64 -17.02
C ASP A 13 -13.49 34.23 -16.37
N ILE A 14 -12.41 33.45 -16.31
CA ILE A 14 -11.32 33.51 -15.31
C ILE A 14 -11.86 33.71 -13.89
N TRP A 15 -12.14 32.58 -13.23
CA TRP A 15 -11.83 32.41 -11.82
C TRP A 15 -11.10 31.08 -11.68
N GLU A 16 -9.77 31.19 -11.61
CA GLU A 16 -8.88 30.17 -11.06
C GLU A 16 -9.30 29.95 -9.60
N ALA A 17 -9.84 28.78 -9.29
CA ALA A 17 -9.85 28.28 -7.93
C ALA A 17 -8.58 27.44 -7.78
N GLU A 18 -7.61 28.04 -7.11
CA GLU A 18 -6.34 27.42 -6.72
C GLU A 18 -6.60 26.08 -6.01
N ASP A 19 -6.09 25.00 -6.60
CA ASP A 19 -6.09 23.66 -6.03
C ASP A 19 -4.99 23.61 -4.96
N ASP A 20 -5.38 23.89 -3.72
CA ASP A 20 -4.51 23.91 -2.53
C ASP A 20 -4.06 22.48 -2.18
N MET A 21 -2.93 22.08 -2.75
CA MET A 21 -2.28 20.78 -2.56
C MET A 21 -1.63 20.60 -1.17
N THR A 22 -2.14 21.23 -0.11
CA THR A 22 -1.47 21.31 1.19
C THR A 22 -1.70 20.13 2.15
N GLU A 23 -2.41 19.09 1.76
CA GLU A 23 -2.66 17.93 2.65
C GLU A 23 -2.15 16.61 2.07
N GLY A 24 -0.90 16.61 1.62
CA GLY A 24 -0.14 15.38 1.37
C GLY A 24 0.67 14.99 2.61
N ASP A 25 0.12 14.12 3.46
CA ASP A 25 0.88 13.38 4.48
C ASP A 25 1.83 12.38 3.77
N LEU A 26 2.96 12.90 3.32
CA LEU A 26 4.08 12.09 2.86
C LEU A 26 4.76 11.52 4.10
N GLY A 27 4.26 10.37 4.53
CA GLY A 27 4.77 9.58 5.63
C GLY A 27 6.30 9.50 5.66
N TYR A 28 6.83 9.31 6.87
CA TYR A 28 8.25 9.38 7.26
C TYR A 28 9.22 8.55 6.39
N GLY A 29 9.48 9.02 5.17
CA GLY A 29 10.57 8.57 4.32
C GLY A 29 11.83 9.23 4.82
N LEU A 30 12.72 8.45 5.43
CA LEU A 30 14.10 8.84 5.71
C LEU A 30 14.83 9.13 4.38
N ARG A 31 14.62 10.34 3.84
CA ARG A 31 15.34 10.84 2.68
C ARG A 31 16.78 11.10 3.09
N ARG A 32 17.72 10.26 2.65
CA ARG A 32 19.12 10.65 2.54
C ARG A 32 19.28 11.52 1.29
N LYS A 33 19.83 12.73 1.45
CA LYS A 33 20.30 13.56 0.34
C LYS A 33 21.48 12.87 -0.36
N PRO A 34 21.63 13.00 -1.69
CA PRO A 34 22.84 12.54 -2.39
C PRO A 34 24.05 13.38 -1.96
N GLY A 35 25.14 12.73 -1.51
CA GLY A 35 26.43 13.38 -1.19
C GLY A 35 27.12 12.97 0.12
N GLY A 36 26.56 12.07 0.93
CA GLY A 36 27.19 11.62 2.19
C GLY A 36 28.18 10.47 2.00
N ILE A 37 29.41 10.65 2.47
CA ILE A 37 30.52 9.68 2.47
C ILE A 37 30.17 8.51 3.40
N TYR A 38 30.57 7.29 3.02
CA TYR A 38 30.31 6.04 3.75
C TYR A 38 31.15 6.01 5.04
N GLU A 39 30.52 6.06 6.22
CA GLU A 39 31.17 5.62 7.46
C GLU A 39 30.65 4.25 7.87
N VAL A 40 31.59 3.31 7.93
CA VAL A 40 31.45 1.93 8.36
C VAL A 40 31.25 1.89 9.89
N PRO A 41 30.23 1.19 10.42
CA PRO A 41 30.22 0.86 11.85
C PRO A 41 30.98 -0.44 12.08
N CYS A 42 32.16 -0.32 12.69
CA CYS A 42 32.81 -1.43 13.37
C CYS A 42 32.10 -1.73 14.69
N SER A 43 32.03 -3.01 15.04
CA SER A 43 31.48 -3.50 16.32
C SER A 43 32.29 -3.01 17.51
N THR A 44 31.63 -2.47 18.54
CA THR A 44 32.03 -2.67 19.95
C THR A 44 30.86 -2.45 20.91
N THR A 45 30.94 -3.19 22.01
CA THR A 45 30.00 -3.39 23.11
C THR A 45 29.83 -2.16 24.02
N SER A 46 28.66 -2.00 24.67
CA SER A 46 28.51 -1.85 26.13
C SER A 46 27.11 -1.35 26.56
N LYS A 47 26.65 -1.90 27.68
CA LYS A 47 25.48 -1.48 28.49
C LYS A 47 25.65 -0.05 29.02
N LYS A 48 24.59 0.79 28.97
CA LYS A 48 24.08 1.51 30.16
C LYS A 48 22.69 2.13 29.93
N ARG A 49 21.89 2.10 31.00
CA ARG A 49 20.56 2.69 31.16
C ARG A 49 20.63 4.20 31.39
N SER A 50 19.59 4.93 30.98
CA SER A 50 18.91 5.93 31.83
C SER A 50 17.62 6.45 31.20
N ASP A 51 16.68 6.78 32.09
CA ASP A 51 15.31 7.27 31.93
C ASP A 51 15.10 8.52 31.06
N GLY A 52 13.91 8.59 30.45
CA GLY A 52 13.32 9.79 29.88
C GLY A 52 11.88 9.53 29.43
N LYS A 53 10.90 10.06 30.19
CA LYS A 53 9.46 9.99 29.93
C LYS A 53 9.07 10.70 28.62
N ASN A 54 8.21 10.07 27.82
CA ASN A 54 7.11 10.70 27.06
C ASN A 54 6.08 9.60 26.72
N PRO A 55 4.76 9.88 26.74
CA PRO A 55 3.73 8.88 26.51
C PRO A 55 3.48 8.69 25.00
N SER A 56 3.43 7.44 24.55
CA SER A 56 2.92 7.06 23.23
C SER A 56 1.67 6.20 23.42
N PRO A 57 0.63 6.32 22.57
CA PRO A 57 -0.56 5.49 22.63
C PRO A 57 -0.25 4.06 22.14
N PRO A 58 -0.91 3.02 22.66
CA PRO A 58 -0.61 1.64 22.28
C PRO A 58 -1.25 1.24 20.95
N PRO A 59 -0.64 0.31 20.18
CA PRO A 59 -1.19 -0.20 18.94
C PRO A 59 -2.23 -1.31 19.17
N PHE A 60 -3.25 -1.35 18.30
CA PHE A 60 -4.28 -2.39 18.26
C PHE A 60 -3.70 -3.77 17.92
N PRO A 61 -4.16 -4.87 18.56
CA PRO A 61 -3.80 -6.22 18.16
C PRO A 61 -4.73 -6.74 17.04
N ARG A 62 -4.08 -7.30 16.01
CA ARG A 62 -4.68 -8.09 14.92
C ARG A 62 -5.55 -9.23 15.47
N LYS A 63 -6.76 -9.38 14.93
CA LYS A 63 -7.58 -10.59 15.05
C LYS A 63 -6.88 -11.76 14.33
N GLY A 64 -6.57 -12.81 15.07
CA GLY A 64 -6.40 -14.16 14.57
C GLY A 64 -7.46 -15.04 15.22
N GLU A 65 -8.21 -15.78 14.41
CA GLU A 65 -9.11 -16.84 14.85
C GLU A 65 -8.32 -18.00 15.46
N GLU A 66 -8.70 -18.49 16.64
CA GLU A 66 -8.93 -19.92 16.81
C GLU A 66 -9.79 -20.21 18.06
N ARG A 67 -10.72 -21.14 17.85
CA ARG A 67 -11.69 -21.70 18.76
C ARG A 67 -10.99 -22.73 19.64
N SER A 68 -11.17 -22.70 20.97
CA SER A 68 -11.46 -23.87 21.84
C SER A 68 -11.38 -23.51 23.34
N GLU A 69 -12.47 -23.84 24.04
CA GLU A 69 -12.59 -24.25 25.45
C GLU A 69 -11.54 -23.75 26.45
N THR A 70 -11.95 -22.82 27.32
CA THR A 70 -11.23 -22.52 28.56
C THR A 70 -12.09 -22.80 29.79
N VAL A 71 -11.76 -23.92 30.44
CA VAL A 71 -11.85 -24.12 31.88
C VAL A 71 -11.23 -22.91 32.58
N PHE A 72 -12.01 -22.18 33.38
CA PHE A 72 -11.53 -21.04 34.16
C PHE A 72 -11.28 -21.47 35.61
N GLN A 73 -10.01 -21.70 35.94
CA GLN A 73 -9.49 -21.64 37.30
C GLN A 73 -9.08 -20.19 37.61
N TYR A 74 -9.63 -19.61 38.68
CA TYR A 74 -9.19 -18.30 39.18
C TYR A 74 -8.26 -18.48 40.38
N SER A 75 -7.09 -17.87 40.32
CA SER A 75 -6.17 -17.70 41.45
C SER A 75 -5.76 -16.23 41.58
N ARG A 76 -6.19 -15.60 42.68
CA ARG A 76 -5.43 -14.71 43.60
C ARG A 76 -4.57 -13.60 42.96
N SER A 77 -4.72 -12.30 43.24
CA SER A 77 -4.43 -11.68 44.56
C SER A 77 -4.60 -10.13 44.55
N LYS A 78 -5.16 -9.61 45.65
CA LYS A 78 -4.72 -8.48 46.53
C LYS A 78 -4.61 -7.00 46.06
N GLY A 79 -5.30 -6.16 46.85
CA GLY A 79 -4.96 -4.76 47.24
C GLY A 79 -6.21 -3.99 47.75
N VAL A 80 -6.57 -3.95 49.06
CA VAL A 80 -6.10 -3.09 50.20
C VAL A 80 -6.54 -1.62 50.03
N GLN A 81 -7.17 -0.84 50.93
CA GLN A 81 -7.76 -0.81 52.30
C GLN A 81 -8.65 0.49 52.30
N ASP A 82 -9.69 0.78 53.10
CA ASP A 82 -9.66 0.89 54.56
C ASP A 82 -11.05 1.16 55.21
N THR A 83 -11.16 0.72 56.47
CA THR A 83 -12.06 1.08 57.60
C THR A 83 -13.59 1.16 57.49
N CYS A 84 -14.31 0.25 58.17
CA CYS A 84 -14.86 0.52 59.52
C CYS A 84 -15.36 -0.78 60.18
N ALA A 85 -14.97 -0.98 61.44
CA ALA A 85 -15.27 -2.14 62.25
C ALA A 85 -16.75 -2.20 62.69
N ARG A 86 -17.33 -3.40 62.84
CA ARG A 86 -17.89 -3.95 64.11
C ARG A 86 -18.71 -5.22 63.88
N GLY A 87 -18.08 -6.36 64.21
CA GLY A 87 -18.70 -7.52 64.86
C GLY A 87 -19.81 -8.30 64.17
N CYS A 88 -19.49 -9.52 63.72
CA CYS A 88 -20.19 -10.74 64.16
C CYS A 88 -19.33 -11.97 63.86
N ARG A 89 -18.86 -12.65 64.92
CA ARG A 89 -18.15 -13.92 64.81
C ARG A 89 -19.12 -14.97 64.28
N ALA A 90 -18.77 -15.59 63.16
CA ALA A 90 -19.34 -16.86 62.76
C ALA A 90 -19.03 -17.91 63.85
N SER A 91 -20.08 -18.47 64.44
CA SER A 91 -19.99 -19.59 65.38
C SER A 91 -19.75 -20.87 64.58
N GLY A 92 -18.59 -21.51 64.80
CA GLY A 92 -18.29 -22.81 64.22
C GLY A 92 -19.02 -23.91 64.99
N TYR A 93 -19.80 -24.72 64.29
CA TYR A 93 -20.21 -26.03 64.82
C TYR A 93 -19.03 -26.99 64.67
N ARG A 94 -18.08 -26.85 65.60
CA ARG A 94 -17.15 -27.91 65.96
C ARG A 94 -17.98 -29.03 66.56
N ARG A 95 -18.04 -30.15 65.82
CA ARG A 95 -18.60 -31.43 66.25
C ARG A 95 -18.09 -31.76 67.67
N GLN A 96 -18.98 -31.74 68.65
CA GLN A 96 -18.79 -32.36 69.95
C GLN A 96 -19.94 -33.34 70.14
N SER A 97 -19.58 -34.62 70.19
CA SER A 97 -20.43 -35.68 70.71
C SER A 97 -20.66 -35.42 72.19
N SER A 98 -21.92 -35.30 72.62
CA SER A 98 -22.33 -35.42 74.00
C SER A 98 -23.73 -36.02 74.05
N ALA A 99 -23.89 -36.93 75.02
CA ALA A 99 -24.97 -37.87 75.19
C ALA A 99 -26.39 -37.27 75.20
N ASP A 100 -27.31 -38.10 74.75
CA ASP A 100 -28.76 -38.13 74.97
C ASP A 100 -29.31 -37.03 75.91
N SER A 101 -29.97 -36.07 75.29
CA SER A 101 -31.04 -35.29 75.91
C SER A 101 -32.05 -35.00 74.82
N ASN A 102 -33.03 -35.89 74.69
CA ASN A 102 -34.25 -35.63 73.92
C ASN A 102 -35.02 -34.49 74.63
N SER A 103 -34.59 -33.25 74.43
CA SER A 103 -35.43 -32.10 74.73
C SER A 103 -36.34 -31.92 73.53
N GLU A 104 -37.59 -32.34 73.66
CA GLU A 104 -38.67 -31.87 72.81
C GLU A 104 -38.57 -30.34 72.76
N LEU A 105 -38.27 -29.78 71.57
CA LEU A 105 -38.31 -28.34 71.36
C LEU A 105 -39.67 -27.85 71.85
N SER A 106 -39.69 -26.85 72.74
CA SER A 106 -40.97 -26.33 73.24
C SER A 106 -41.77 -25.79 72.06
N ASP A 107 -43.09 -25.94 72.09
CA ASP A 107 -43.99 -25.50 71.01
C ASP A 107 -43.75 -24.01 70.65
N GLU A 108 -43.40 -23.18 71.63
CA GLU A 108 -43.03 -21.78 71.47
C GLU A 108 -41.72 -21.57 70.68
N GLN A 109 -40.72 -22.43 70.87
CA GLN A 109 -39.46 -22.37 70.14
C GLN A 109 -39.68 -22.75 68.67
N LEU A 110 -40.47 -23.79 68.41
CA LEU A 110 -40.83 -24.21 67.05
C LEU A 110 -41.64 -23.11 66.34
N ARG A 111 -42.62 -22.50 67.01
CA ARG A 111 -43.40 -21.37 66.49
C ARG A 111 -42.54 -20.14 66.18
N ARG A 112 -41.50 -19.89 66.99
CA ARG A 112 -40.54 -18.81 66.74
C ARG A 112 -39.67 -19.10 65.53
N CYS A 113 -39.09 -20.29 65.44
CA CYS A 113 -38.29 -20.70 64.28
C CYS A 113 -39.11 -20.67 62.98
N LEU A 114 -40.39 -21.03 63.04
CA LEU A 114 -41.29 -20.92 61.88
C LEU A 114 -41.50 -19.46 61.44
N ARG A 115 -41.67 -18.52 62.39
CA ARG A 115 -41.79 -17.09 62.07
C ARG A 115 -40.51 -16.53 61.46
N GLU A 116 -39.36 -16.82 62.08
CA GLU A 116 -38.04 -16.42 61.57
C GLU A 116 -37.83 -16.96 60.14
N ALA A 117 -38.16 -18.23 59.89
CA ALA A 117 -38.07 -18.83 58.55
C ALA A 117 -39.01 -18.16 57.54
N LEU A 118 -40.21 -17.74 57.95
CA LEU A 118 -41.14 -17.00 57.07
C LEU A 118 -40.62 -15.60 56.74
N GLU A 119 -40.06 -14.89 57.73
CA GLU A 119 -39.41 -13.59 57.53
C GLU A 119 -38.20 -13.70 56.59
N GLU A 120 -37.37 -14.74 56.76
CA GLU A 120 -36.25 -15.04 55.86
C GLU A 120 -36.73 -15.31 54.43
N VAL A 121 -37.81 -16.07 54.25
CA VAL A 121 -38.41 -16.32 52.92
C VAL A 121 -38.92 -15.02 52.30
N GLU A 122 -39.53 -14.13 53.07
CA GLU A 122 -40.00 -12.84 52.58
C GLU A 122 -38.85 -11.92 52.17
N ILE A 123 -37.77 -11.87 52.97
CA ILE A 123 -36.53 -11.15 52.61
C ILE A 123 -35.95 -11.70 51.32
N LEU A 124 -35.74 -13.02 51.23
CA LEU A 124 -35.18 -13.67 50.04
C LEU A 124 -36.04 -13.45 48.80
N LYS A 125 -37.37 -13.40 48.94
CA LYS A 125 -38.27 -13.06 47.85
C LYS A 125 -38.02 -11.63 47.35
N THR A 126 -37.90 -10.65 48.25
CA THR A 126 -37.62 -9.26 47.85
C THR A 126 -36.24 -9.10 47.20
N GLU A 127 -35.22 -9.82 47.69
CA GLU A 127 -33.87 -9.85 47.11
C GLU A 127 -33.87 -10.49 45.72
N LEU A 128 -34.63 -11.57 45.53
CA LEU A 128 -34.80 -12.22 44.24
C LEU A 128 -35.48 -11.29 43.23
N GLU A 129 -36.57 -10.63 43.63
CA GLU A 129 -37.25 -9.65 42.77
C GLU A 129 -36.35 -8.45 42.43
N ALA A 130 -35.54 -7.97 43.37
CA ALA A 130 -34.56 -6.92 43.10
C ALA A 130 -33.48 -7.37 42.11
N SER A 131 -32.98 -8.60 42.28
CA SER A 131 -32.00 -9.22 41.37
C SER A 131 -32.57 -9.41 39.97
N GLN A 132 -33.83 -9.82 39.85
CA GLN A 132 -34.53 -9.96 38.57
C GLN A 132 -34.64 -8.63 37.84
N ARG A 133 -35.10 -7.56 38.51
CA ARG A 133 -35.15 -6.21 37.91
C ARG A 133 -33.77 -5.73 37.46
N GLN A 134 -32.72 -6.05 38.22
CA GLN A 134 -31.35 -5.70 37.84
C GLN A 134 -30.90 -6.46 36.58
N LEU A 135 -31.28 -7.73 36.45
CA LEU A 135 -30.95 -8.55 35.29
C LEU A 135 -31.68 -8.05 34.04
N GLU A 136 -32.98 -7.76 34.13
CA GLU A 136 -33.78 -7.17 33.06
C GLU A 136 -33.17 -5.83 32.59
N GLY A 137 -32.79 -4.94 33.51
CA GLY A 137 -32.13 -3.67 33.17
C GLY A 137 -30.76 -3.86 32.49
N LYS A 138 -30.00 -4.90 32.86
CA LYS A 138 -28.74 -5.24 32.17
C LYS A 138 -28.99 -5.79 30.77
N GLU A 139 -30.01 -6.60 30.57
CA GLU A 139 -30.37 -7.14 29.26
C GLU A 139 -30.81 -6.02 28.29
N GLU A 140 -31.61 -5.07 28.77
CA GLU A 140 -32.01 -3.90 27.98
C GLU A 140 -30.81 -3.02 27.61
N ALA A 141 -29.92 -2.74 28.56
CA ALA A 141 -28.69 -1.99 28.30
C ALA A 141 -27.81 -2.70 27.25
N LEU A 142 -27.67 -4.02 27.33
CA LEU A 142 -26.92 -4.81 26.35
C LEU A 142 -27.56 -4.74 24.95
N LYS A 143 -28.89 -4.82 24.85
CA LYS A 143 -29.60 -4.67 23.55
C LYS A 143 -29.39 -3.29 22.94
N ILE A 144 -29.38 -2.24 23.77
CA ILE A 144 -29.11 -0.88 23.30
C ILE A 144 -27.67 -0.77 22.78
N LEU A 145 -26.69 -1.25 23.56
CA LEU A 145 -25.29 -1.22 23.13
C LEU A 145 -25.05 -2.01 21.85
N GLN A 146 -25.63 -3.21 21.74
CA GLN A 146 -25.55 -4.03 20.53
C GLN A 146 -26.18 -3.32 19.32
N SER A 147 -27.35 -2.71 19.49
CA SER A 147 -27.99 -1.98 18.37
C SER A 147 -27.20 -0.75 17.94
N MET A 148 -26.58 -0.03 18.89
CA MET A 148 -25.68 1.08 18.56
C MET A 148 -24.44 0.60 17.79
N GLU A 149 -23.81 -0.49 18.21
CA GLU A 149 -22.65 -1.06 17.52
C GLU A 149 -23.00 -1.56 16.12
N ILE A 150 -24.13 -2.26 15.97
CA ILE A 150 -24.64 -2.71 14.66
C ILE A 150 -24.90 -1.51 13.74
N ASN A 151 -25.58 -0.48 14.24
CA ASN A 151 -25.88 0.71 13.45
C ASN A 151 -24.60 1.44 13.03
N ALA A 152 -23.64 1.60 13.94
CA ALA A 152 -22.36 2.24 13.62
C ALA A 152 -21.59 1.48 12.52
N LEU A 153 -21.48 0.16 12.66
CA LEU A 153 -20.84 -0.69 11.65
C LEU A 153 -21.60 -0.66 10.32
N GLN A 154 -22.94 -0.61 10.36
CA GLN A 154 -23.75 -0.48 9.15
C GLN A 154 -23.45 0.82 8.41
N TRP A 155 -23.40 1.95 9.13
CA TRP A 155 -23.01 3.23 8.55
C TRP A 155 -21.60 3.23 7.97
N GLU A 156 -20.62 2.64 8.70
CA GLU A 156 -19.24 2.52 8.21
C GLU A 156 -19.18 1.72 6.90
N MET A 157 -19.90 0.58 6.82
CA MET A 157 -19.97 -0.21 5.60
C MET A 157 -20.62 0.55 4.44
N GLU A 158 -21.73 1.24 4.68
CA GLU A 158 -22.42 2.01 3.64
C GLU A 158 -21.56 3.17 3.14
N PHE A 159 -20.88 3.87 4.05
CA PHE A 159 -19.94 4.94 3.72
C PHE A 159 -18.77 4.43 2.87
N ASP A 160 -18.13 3.34 3.30
CA ASP A 160 -17.03 2.74 2.53
C ASP A 160 -17.52 2.24 1.18
N GLN A 161 -18.72 1.65 1.12
CA GLN A 161 -19.32 1.19 -0.13
C GLN A 161 -19.53 2.35 -1.11
N ASP A 162 -20.04 3.49 -0.66
CA ASP A 162 -20.19 4.68 -1.50
C ASP A 162 -18.82 5.23 -1.95
N ARG A 163 -17.85 5.30 -1.04
CA ARG A 163 -16.48 5.69 -1.36
C ARG A 163 -15.87 4.79 -2.45
N PHE A 164 -16.06 3.48 -2.35
CA PHE A 164 -15.55 2.53 -3.35
C PHE A 164 -16.23 2.71 -4.71
N LYS A 165 -17.55 2.90 -4.75
CA LYS A 165 -18.28 3.17 -6.00
C LYS A 165 -17.76 4.44 -6.68
N ASN A 166 -17.60 5.52 -5.93
CA ASN A 166 -17.06 6.78 -6.48
C ASN A 166 -15.64 6.62 -7.06
N ILE A 167 -14.79 5.85 -6.37
CA ILE A 167 -13.44 5.53 -6.86
C ILE A 167 -13.51 4.67 -8.13
N GLU A 168 -14.34 3.63 -8.14
CA GLU A 168 -14.53 2.74 -9.27
C GLU A 168 -15.03 3.50 -10.51
N GLU A 169 -16.04 4.35 -10.35
CA GLU A 169 -16.56 5.22 -11.41
C GLU A 169 -15.49 6.18 -11.94
N SER A 170 -14.70 6.79 -11.05
CA SER A 170 -13.57 7.65 -11.45
C SER A 170 -12.53 6.89 -12.27
N TRP A 171 -12.21 5.64 -11.88
CA TRP A 171 -11.27 4.81 -12.62
C TRP A 171 -11.79 4.37 -13.98
N ILE A 172 -13.09 4.04 -14.08
CA ILE A 172 -13.75 3.74 -15.35
C ILE A 172 -13.64 4.95 -16.28
N GLN A 173 -13.98 6.15 -15.80
CA GLN A 173 -13.88 7.38 -16.61
C GLN A 173 -12.46 7.66 -17.10
N LYS A 174 -11.45 7.48 -16.22
CA LYS A 174 -10.03 7.64 -16.59
C LYS A 174 -9.60 6.62 -17.63
N TYR A 175 -10.03 5.37 -17.48
CA TYR A 175 -9.75 4.29 -18.42
C TYR A 175 -10.36 4.56 -19.80
N ASP A 176 -11.62 4.99 -19.85
CA ASP A 176 -12.30 5.32 -21.09
C ASP A 176 -11.65 6.50 -21.81
N ARG A 177 -11.28 7.56 -21.07
CA ARG A 177 -10.53 8.69 -21.64
C ARG A 177 -9.21 8.24 -22.27
N LEU A 178 -8.44 7.42 -21.56
CA LEU A 178 -7.17 6.89 -22.05
C LEU A 178 -7.36 6.01 -23.30
N ASN A 179 -8.42 5.21 -23.34
CA ASN A 179 -8.75 4.41 -24.53
C ASN A 179 -9.11 5.27 -25.73
N CYS A 180 -9.87 6.34 -25.54
CA CYS A 180 -10.17 7.32 -26.58
C CYS A 180 -8.88 7.96 -27.10
N ASP A 181 -8.01 8.43 -26.21
CA ASP A 181 -6.72 9.03 -26.59
C ASP A 181 -5.85 8.02 -27.36
N ASN A 182 -5.77 6.77 -26.89
CA ASN A 182 -5.05 5.70 -27.59
C ASN A 182 -5.62 5.41 -28.99
N ALA A 183 -6.94 5.48 -29.17
CA ALA A 183 -7.56 5.31 -30.47
C ALA A 183 -7.17 6.45 -31.42
N VAL A 184 -7.23 7.70 -30.95
CA VAL A 184 -6.82 8.89 -31.73
C VAL A 184 -5.34 8.82 -32.11
N LEU A 185 -4.47 8.46 -31.17
CA LEU A 185 -3.03 8.30 -31.42
C LEU A 185 -2.75 7.21 -32.46
N ARG A 186 -3.49 6.09 -32.39
CA ARG A 186 -3.36 4.99 -33.35
C ARG A 186 -3.74 5.43 -34.76
N GLU A 187 -4.85 6.13 -34.92
CA GLU A 187 -5.27 6.65 -36.24
C GLU A 187 -4.30 7.73 -36.75
N THR A 188 -3.83 8.62 -35.87
CA THR A 188 -2.81 9.62 -36.22
C THR A 188 -1.53 8.95 -36.73
N LEU A 189 -1.08 7.89 -36.05
CA LEU A 189 0.12 7.14 -36.46
C LEU A 189 -0.07 6.43 -37.80
N LYS A 190 -1.26 5.89 -38.08
CA LYS A 190 -1.59 5.32 -39.41
C LYS A 190 -1.50 6.39 -40.50
N LEU A 191 -2.14 7.54 -40.31
CA LEU A 191 -2.09 8.65 -41.26
C LEU A 191 -0.67 9.12 -41.53
N ARG A 192 0.15 9.32 -40.48
CA ARG A 192 1.56 9.68 -40.63
C ARG A 192 2.37 8.61 -41.35
N THR A 193 2.06 7.34 -41.12
CA THR A 193 2.71 6.23 -41.83
C THR A 193 2.36 6.23 -43.32
N GLU A 194 1.10 6.52 -43.68
CA GLU A 194 0.66 6.65 -45.06
C GLU A 194 1.28 7.87 -45.75
N GLU A 195 1.34 9.01 -45.08
CA GLU A 195 2.02 10.23 -45.54
C GLU A 195 3.50 9.96 -45.85
N VAL A 196 4.22 9.29 -44.94
CA VAL A 196 5.62 8.88 -45.17
C VAL A 196 5.76 7.96 -46.37
N LYS A 197 4.84 7.00 -46.57
CA LYS A 197 4.86 6.13 -47.75
C LYS A 197 4.65 6.92 -49.04
N MET A 198 3.70 7.86 -49.06
CA MET A 198 3.46 8.73 -50.22
C MET A 198 4.69 9.58 -50.53
N LEU A 199 5.24 10.29 -49.55
CA LEU A 199 6.45 11.11 -49.71
C LEU A 199 7.65 10.28 -50.20
N LYS A 200 7.79 9.03 -49.71
CA LYS A 200 8.83 8.12 -50.17
C LYS A 200 8.65 7.75 -51.65
N SER A 201 7.41 7.51 -52.09
CA SER A 201 7.12 7.24 -53.50
C SER A 201 7.34 8.45 -54.40
N GLU A 202 6.97 9.65 -53.95
CA GLU A 202 7.19 10.90 -54.67
C GLU A 202 8.69 11.21 -54.80
N ASN A 203 9.45 11.06 -53.71
CA ASN A 203 10.90 11.21 -53.73
C ASN A 203 11.56 10.22 -54.71
N ALA A 204 11.09 8.96 -54.76
CA ALA A 204 11.59 8.00 -55.74
C ALA A 204 11.33 8.45 -57.19
N VAL A 205 10.14 9.00 -57.48
CA VAL A 205 9.80 9.54 -58.80
C VAL A 205 10.66 10.76 -59.13
N LEU A 206 10.79 11.72 -58.21
CA LEU A 206 11.63 12.90 -58.40
C LEU A 206 13.08 12.52 -58.64
N ASN A 207 13.61 11.56 -57.88
CA ASN A 207 14.97 11.06 -58.06
C ASN A 207 15.14 10.39 -59.44
N GLN A 208 14.15 9.62 -59.89
CA GLN A 208 14.15 9.07 -61.25
C GLN A 208 14.17 10.19 -62.30
N ARG A 209 13.33 11.23 -62.17
CA ARG A 209 13.29 12.38 -63.08
C ARG A 209 14.61 13.14 -63.10
N TYR A 210 15.25 13.30 -61.95
CA TYR A 210 16.58 13.90 -61.83
C TYR A 210 17.62 13.12 -62.63
N LEU A 211 17.64 11.78 -62.51
CA LEU A 211 18.54 10.92 -63.27
C LEU A 211 18.26 10.95 -64.79
N GLU A 212 16.98 10.96 -65.19
CA GLU A 212 16.57 11.11 -66.59
C GLU A 212 17.07 12.44 -67.17
N ALA A 213 16.90 13.55 -66.43
CA ALA A 213 17.38 14.86 -66.85
C ALA A 213 18.91 14.93 -66.94
N LEU A 214 19.62 14.34 -65.98
CA LEU A 214 21.08 14.21 -66.03
C LEU A 214 21.57 13.44 -67.25
N ALA A 215 20.88 12.36 -67.62
CA ALA A 215 21.24 11.55 -68.79
C ALA A 215 21.04 12.29 -70.13
N MET A 216 20.21 13.33 -70.15
CA MET A 216 19.96 14.18 -71.32
C MET A 216 21.01 15.31 -71.50
N LEU A 217 21.89 15.53 -70.52
CA LEU A 217 22.94 16.56 -70.58
C LEU A 217 24.15 16.08 -71.39
N ASP A 218 24.89 17.02 -71.99
CA ASP A 218 26.13 16.71 -72.71
C ASP A 218 27.22 16.17 -71.75
N ILE A 219 28.12 15.30 -72.22
CA ILE A 219 29.08 14.54 -71.38
C ILE A 219 29.96 15.47 -70.53
N LYS A 220 30.27 16.67 -71.02
CA LYS A 220 31.00 17.71 -70.27
C LYS A 220 30.17 18.34 -69.16
N GLN A 221 28.87 18.53 -69.38
CA GLN A 221 27.94 19.07 -68.37
C GLN A 221 27.58 18.01 -67.32
N GLN A 222 27.47 16.75 -67.73
CA GLN A 222 27.23 15.62 -66.84
C GLN A 222 28.41 15.41 -65.88
N LYS A 223 29.67 15.56 -66.36
CA LYS A 223 30.87 15.56 -65.50
C LYS A 223 30.87 16.70 -64.48
N VAL A 224 30.56 17.93 -64.88
CA VAL A 224 30.49 19.07 -63.94
C VAL A 224 29.38 18.88 -62.90
N ALA A 225 28.23 18.31 -63.27
CA ALA A 225 27.15 18.00 -62.33
C ALA A 225 27.46 16.82 -61.37
N GLN A 226 28.15 15.79 -61.85
CA GLN A 226 28.65 14.68 -61.02
C GLN A 226 29.82 15.09 -60.11
N GLU A 227 30.72 15.94 -60.58
CA GLU A 227 31.84 16.46 -59.78
C GLU A 227 31.32 17.30 -58.60
N ASN A 228 30.29 18.14 -58.83
CA ASN A 228 29.62 18.90 -57.76
C ASN A 228 28.85 18.03 -56.74
N THR A 229 28.51 16.78 -57.07
CA THR A 229 27.82 15.83 -56.15
C THR A 229 28.79 14.81 -55.52
N ALA A 230 29.96 14.59 -56.13
CA ALA A 230 30.99 13.67 -55.64
C ALA A 230 31.99 14.33 -54.65
N GLU A 231 32.10 15.67 -54.67
CA GLU A 231 32.95 16.42 -53.72
C GLU A 231 32.41 16.49 -52.27
N GLU A 232 31.31 15.81 -51.96
CA GLU A 232 30.80 15.67 -50.58
C GLU A 232 31.32 14.44 -49.81
N SER A 233 32.33 13.72 -50.32
CA SER A 233 32.91 12.54 -49.63
C SER A 233 34.25 12.76 -48.93
N GLY A 234 34.73 14.01 -48.88
CA GLY A 234 35.94 14.41 -48.13
C GLY A 234 35.68 15.03 -46.76
N PHE A 235 34.42 15.24 -46.38
CA PHE A 235 34.07 15.65 -45.02
C PHE A 235 33.85 14.38 -44.20
N THR A 236 34.69 14.17 -43.18
CA THR A 236 34.34 13.34 -42.01
C THR A 236 32.89 13.64 -41.66
N GLU A 237 31.98 12.67 -41.75
CA GLU A 237 30.52 12.83 -41.58
C GLU A 237 30.20 13.86 -40.49
N VAL A 238 30.03 15.12 -40.90
CA VAL A 238 29.56 16.17 -40.01
C VAL A 238 28.07 15.91 -39.96
N SER A 239 27.56 15.52 -38.79
CA SER A 239 26.13 15.25 -38.62
C SER A 239 25.33 16.43 -39.18
N GLY A 240 24.23 16.19 -39.89
CA GLY A 240 23.37 17.28 -40.39
C GLY A 240 22.96 18.26 -39.27
N LEU A 241 22.90 17.78 -38.03
CA LEU A 241 22.72 18.61 -36.84
C LEU A 241 23.94 19.51 -36.54
N GLU A 242 25.15 18.99 -36.68
CA GLU A 242 26.40 19.71 -36.47
C GLU A 242 26.54 20.82 -37.53
N LEU A 243 26.16 20.57 -38.79
CA LEU A 243 26.06 21.60 -39.83
C LEU A 243 24.98 22.66 -39.53
N ALA A 244 23.81 22.24 -39.06
CA ALA A 244 22.74 23.17 -38.68
C ALA A 244 23.15 24.09 -37.52
N VAL A 245 23.86 23.55 -36.52
CA VAL A 245 24.38 24.35 -35.40
C VAL A 245 25.49 25.29 -35.85
N LEU A 246 26.35 24.87 -36.79
CA LEU A 246 27.37 25.74 -37.36
C LEU A 246 26.76 26.89 -38.18
N GLY A 247 25.68 26.63 -38.92
CA GLY A 247 24.98 27.61 -39.75
C GLY A 247 24.05 28.58 -39.02
N ALA A 248 23.70 28.30 -37.76
CA ALA A 248 22.84 29.17 -36.95
C ALA A 248 23.56 30.41 -36.39
N CYS A 249 24.91 30.44 -36.42
CA CYS A 249 25.70 31.60 -35.99
C CYS A 249 25.65 32.70 -37.08
N LEU A 250 25.20 33.89 -36.74
CA LEU A 250 25.23 35.06 -37.64
C LEU A 250 26.63 35.72 -37.72
N CYS A 251 27.59 35.30 -36.90
CA CYS A 251 28.94 35.85 -36.93
C CYS A 251 29.72 35.30 -38.12
N GLN A 252 30.43 36.18 -38.83
CA GLN A 252 31.35 35.78 -39.89
C GLN A 252 32.71 35.45 -39.29
N GLY A 253 33.20 34.23 -39.53
CA GLY A 253 34.58 33.87 -39.25
C GLY A 253 35.52 34.41 -40.33
N PRO A 254 36.80 34.61 -40.00
CA PRO A 254 37.80 34.98 -40.99
C PRO A 254 37.87 33.92 -42.10
N GLY A 255 37.81 34.36 -43.35
CA GLY A 255 37.98 33.52 -44.53
C GLY A 255 36.84 32.54 -44.84
N GLY A 256 35.61 32.79 -44.38
CA GLY A 256 34.46 31.90 -44.65
C GLY A 256 34.42 30.64 -43.77
N SER A 257 35.29 30.55 -42.76
CA SER A 257 35.25 29.47 -41.77
C SER A 257 34.17 29.72 -40.70
N PRO A 258 33.60 28.67 -40.07
CA PRO A 258 32.64 28.85 -38.98
C PRO A 258 33.23 29.66 -37.82
N CYS A 259 32.43 30.60 -37.29
CA CYS A 259 32.78 31.46 -36.16
C CYS A 259 33.16 30.62 -34.92
N SER A 260 33.97 31.15 -33.99
CA SER A 260 34.33 30.43 -32.74
C SER A 260 33.08 30.07 -31.91
N CYS A 261 32.07 30.93 -31.91
CA CYS A 261 30.78 30.69 -31.25
C CYS A 261 30.06 29.45 -31.85
N ALA A 262 30.09 29.30 -33.17
CA ALA A 262 29.49 28.19 -33.91
C ALA A 262 30.21 26.88 -33.58
N LYS A 263 31.54 26.90 -33.58
CA LYS A 263 32.36 25.72 -33.23
C LYS A 263 32.11 25.27 -31.80
N MET A 264 32.03 26.22 -30.86
CA MET A 264 31.71 25.93 -29.47
C MET A 264 30.28 25.40 -29.31
N ALA A 265 29.30 26.02 -29.97
CA ALA A 265 27.92 25.55 -29.98
C ALA A 265 27.78 24.13 -30.57
N ALA A 266 28.49 23.83 -31.66
CA ALA A 266 28.49 22.51 -32.27
C ALA A 266 29.15 21.46 -31.36
N SER A 267 30.31 21.80 -30.77
CA SER A 267 31.02 20.93 -29.82
C SER A 267 30.21 20.66 -28.56
N THR A 268 29.60 21.69 -27.97
CA THR A 268 28.73 21.54 -26.79
C THR A 268 27.48 20.73 -27.11
N ARG A 269 26.86 20.95 -28.28
CA ARG A 269 25.69 20.17 -28.71
C ARG A 269 26.05 18.70 -28.92
N LYS A 270 27.21 18.41 -29.50
CA LYS A 270 27.75 17.04 -29.65
C LYS A 270 27.94 16.37 -28.30
N LEU A 271 28.55 17.06 -27.33
CA LEU A 271 28.71 16.56 -25.97
C LEU A 271 27.36 16.31 -25.28
N VAL A 272 26.39 17.22 -25.42
CA VAL A 272 25.05 17.04 -24.84
C VAL A 272 24.35 15.81 -25.41
N LEU A 273 24.50 15.52 -26.70
CA LEU A 273 23.93 14.31 -27.30
C LEU A 273 24.61 13.04 -26.82
N GLN A 274 25.94 13.05 -26.70
CA GLN A 274 26.68 11.92 -26.14
C GLN A 274 26.23 11.63 -24.71
N LEU A 275 26.16 12.66 -23.86
CA LEU A 275 25.68 12.54 -22.48
C LEU A 275 24.22 12.07 -22.40
N ARG A 276 23.35 12.51 -23.31
CA ARG A 276 21.97 12.01 -23.38
C ARG A 276 21.92 10.52 -23.70
N HIS A 277 22.72 10.07 -24.67
CA HIS A 277 22.82 8.66 -25.02
C HIS A 277 23.38 7.82 -23.86
N GLU A 278 24.40 8.31 -23.16
CA GLU A 278 24.94 7.67 -21.96
C GLU A 278 23.89 7.61 -20.83
N LEU A 279 23.09 8.66 -20.63
CA LEU A 279 22.02 8.65 -19.64
C LEU A 279 20.91 7.65 -19.99
N GLU A 280 20.51 7.56 -21.25
CA GLU A 280 19.50 6.58 -21.71
C GLU A 280 19.98 5.14 -21.51
N THR A 281 21.25 4.86 -21.84
CA THR A 281 21.83 3.52 -21.65
C THR A 281 21.97 3.16 -20.18
N LEU A 282 22.41 4.10 -19.33
CA LEU A 282 22.47 3.92 -17.88
C LEU A 282 21.08 3.73 -17.27
N GLN A 283 20.09 4.50 -17.74
CA GLN A 283 18.71 4.36 -17.30
C GLN A 283 18.16 2.97 -17.61
N LYS A 284 18.39 2.48 -18.84
CA LYS A 284 17.99 1.13 -19.24
C LYS A 284 18.67 0.07 -18.37
N SER A 285 19.98 0.19 -18.12
CA SER A 285 20.72 -0.72 -17.24
C SER A 285 20.18 -0.70 -15.80
N LYS A 286 19.81 0.47 -15.28
CA LYS A 286 19.19 0.62 -13.95
C LYS A 286 17.83 -0.09 -13.89
N GLU A 287 17.00 0.05 -14.92
CA GLU A 287 15.69 -0.62 -15.01
C GLU A 287 15.84 -2.14 -15.05
N GLU A 288 16.78 -2.66 -15.83
CA GLU A 288 17.12 -4.09 -15.89
C GLU A 288 17.60 -4.62 -14.53
N ALA A 289 18.42 -3.84 -13.80
CA ALA A 289 18.86 -4.18 -12.45
C ALA A 289 17.69 -4.21 -11.45
N HIS A 290 16.74 -3.27 -11.55
CA HIS A 290 15.54 -3.27 -10.72
C HIS A 290 14.64 -4.48 -10.98
N ILE A 291 14.39 -4.82 -12.25
CA ILE A 291 13.62 -6.01 -12.64
C ILE A 291 14.30 -7.27 -12.09
N THR A 292 15.62 -7.36 -12.21
CA THR A 292 16.41 -8.49 -11.71
C THR A 292 16.34 -8.60 -10.18
N ALA A 293 16.47 -7.49 -9.46
CA ALA A 293 16.35 -7.47 -8.00
C ALA A 293 14.94 -7.90 -7.53
N ASP A 294 13.89 -7.47 -8.24
CA ASP A 294 12.52 -7.87 -7.92
C ASP A 294 12.29 -9.36 -8.20
N ALA A 295 12.83 -9.89 -9.30
CA ALA A 295 12.80 -11.32 -9.59
C ALA A 295 13.48 -12.16 -8.49
N PHE A 296 14.62 -11.71 -7.97
CA PHE A 296 15.29 -12.37 -6.82
C PHE A 296 14.45 -12.29 -5.55
N ARG A 297 13.86 -11.12 -5.25
CA ARG A 297 12.96 -10.94 -4.10
C ARG A 297 11.79 -11.91 -4.17
N ILE A 298 11.10 -11.98 -5.31
CA ILE A 298 9.97 -12.89 -5.53
C ILE A 298 10.41 -14.36 -5.40
N ALA A 299 11.52 -14.74 -6.02
CA ALA A 299 12.03 -16.11 -5.93
C ALA A 299 12.37 -16.50 -4.48
N PHE A 300 12.93 -15.57 -3.70
CA PHE A 300 13.24 -15.78 -2.29
C PHE A 300 11.97 -15.93 -1.44
N GLU A 301 10.96 -15.08 -1.63
CA GLU A 301 9.67 -15.19 -0.97
C GLU A 301 8.96 -16.51 -1.30
N GLN A 302 9.02 -16.95 -2.56
CA GLN A 302 8.50 -18.25 -2.98
C GLN A 302 9.24 -19.42 -2.31
N GLN A 303 10.56 -19.31 -2.12
CA GLN A 303 11.32 -20.32 -1.40
C GLN A 303 10.96 -20.35 0.09
N LEU A 304 10.80 -19.19 0.73
CA LEU A 304 10.40 -19.10 2.13
C LEU A 304 9.01 -19.68 2.36
N THR A 305 8.04 -19.34 1.52
CA THR A 305 6.67 -19.90 1.62
C THR A 305 6.67 -21.41 1.45
N ARG A 306 7.37 -21.95 0.42
CA ARG A 306 7.53 -23.41 0.25
C ARG A 306 8.15 -24.10 1.46
N LYS A 307 9.16 -23.49 2.08
CA LYS A 307 9.83 -24.05 3.27
C LYS A 307 8.95 -23.98 4.50
N ASN A 308 8.22 -22.88 4.71
CA ASN A 308 7.25 -22.76 5.79
C ASN A 308 6.12 -23.77 5.64
N ASP A 309 5.57 -23.95 4.44
CA ASP A 309 4.54 -24.97 4.16
C ASP A 309 5.04 -26.39 4.43
N GLN A 310 6.29 -26.69 4.06
CA GLN A 310 6.91 -27.98 4.36
C GLN A 310 7.06 -28.18 5.88
N ALA A 311 7.49 -27.16 6.61
CA ALA A 311 7.61 -27.20 8.07
C ALA A 311 6.25 -27.38 8.75
N LEU A 312 5.20 -26.69 8.29
CA LEU A 312 3.83 -26.84 8.77
C LEU A 312 3.29 -28.26 8.53
N ARG A 313 3.53 -28.83 7.35
CA ARG A 313 3.14 -30.22 7.04
C ARG A 313 3.86 -31.23 7.93
N LEU A 314 5.16 -31.04 8.17
CA LEU A 314 5.93 -31.91 9.08
C LEU A 314 5.43 -31.79 10.52
N ALA A 315 5.20 -30.56 11.01
CA ALA A 315 4.65 -30.33 12.34
C ALA A 315 3.27 -30.99 12.53
N ARG A 316 2.38 -30.86 11.54
CA ARG A 316 1.07 -31.53 11.55
C ARG A 316 1.21 -33.06 11.56
N GLY A 317 2.11 -33.61 10.73
CA GLY A 317 2.41 -35.04 10.70
C GLY A 317 2.98 -35.57 12.02
N ASP A 318 3.84 -34.80 12.70
CA ASP A 318 4.41 -35.16 14.00
C ASP A 318 3.39 -35.09 15.13
N VAL A 319 2.43 -34.17 15.07
CA VAL A 319 1.29 -34.16 16.01
C VAL A 319 0.42 -35.40 15.80
N CYS A 320 0.07 -35.74 14.56
CA CYS A 320 -0.71 -36.94 14.26
C CYS A 320 0.01 -38.24 14.68
N ARG A 321 1.33 -38.34 14.44
CA ARG A 321 2.13 -39.49 14.88
C ARG A 321 2.17 -39.62 16.40
N ARG A 322 2.41 -38.51 17.12
CA ARG A 322 2.43 -38.52 18.59
C ARG A 322 1.07 -38.90 19.19
N ALA A 323 -0.02 -38.39 18.63
CA ALA A 323 -1.37 -38.79 19.01
C ALA A 323 -1.61 -40.29 18.77
N ALA A 324 -1.20 -40.83 17.62
CA ALA A 324 -1.33 -42.26 17.32
C ALA A 324 -0.50 -43.15 18.25
N THR A 325 0.74 -42.74 18.60
CA THR A 325 1.58 -43.48 19.56
C THR A 325 1.01 -43.44 20.97
N TRP A 326 0.37 -42.33 21.37
CA TRP A 326 -0.28 -42.20 22.67
C TRP A 326 -1.49 -43.13 22.77
N VAL A 327 -2.35 -43.12 21.75
CA VAL A 327 -3.52 -44.01 21.66
C VAL A 327 -3.13 -45.49 21.59
N ASN A 328 -2.06 -45.85 20.88
CA ASN A 328 -1.58 -47.23 20.83
C ASN A 328 -0.91 -47.67 22.14
N GLY A 329 -0.20 -46.79 22.83
CA GLY A 329 0.35 -47.07 24.17
C GLY A 329 -0.73 -47.26 25.23
N GLN A 330 -1.87 -46.57 25.08
CA GLN A 330 -3.02 -46.71 25.97
C GLN A 330 -3.75 -48.05 25.77
N ARG A 331 -3.92 -48.49 24.51
CA ARG A 331 -4.48 -49.82 24.20
C ARG A 331 -3.63 -50.97 24.72
N MET A 332 -2.30 -50.87 24.62
CA MET A 332 -1.39 -51.92 25.12
C MET A 332 -1.31 -51.96 26.65
N ALA A 333 -1.75 -50.92 27.36
CA ALA A 333 -1.83 -50.89 28.82
C ALA A 333 -3.16 -51.49 29.35
N GLU A 334 -4.21 -51.53 28.53
CA GLU A 334 -5.51 -52.13 28.87
C GLU A 334 -5.56 -53.65 28.58
N ASP A 335 -4.62 -54.19 27.79
CA ASP A 335 -4.53 -55.63 27.45
C ASP A 335 -3.62 -56.46 28.42
N VAL A 336 -3.16 -55.87 29.54
CA VAL A 336 -2.25 -56.54 30.52
C VAL A 336 -2.87 -56.65 31.93
N GLU A 337 -4.17 -56.36 32.10
CA GLU A 337 -4.90 -56.62 33.36
C GLU A 337 -5.70 -57.93 33.34
#